data_AF-A0A4P6DRV8-F1
#
_entry.id   AF-A0A4P6DRV8-F1
#
_cell.length_a   1.000
_cell.length_b   1.000
_cell.length_c   1.000
_cell.angle_alpha   90.00
_cell.angle_beta   90.00
_cell.angle_gamma   90.00
#
_symmetry.space_group_name_H-M   'P 1'
#
loop_
_entity.id
_entity.type
_entity.pdbx_description
1 polymer ?
#
loop_
_entity_poly.entity_id
_entity_poly.type
_entity_poly.pdbx_seq_one_letter_code
_entity_poly.pdbx_strand_id
1 'polypeptide(L)'
;MTIYIIVFLASCLCLYAKDRARGFLAAFLALIGITIPCLLAAVRDKTIGTDVTGYGMFVYRDTKNVSLLEAFNIRSDNPRGFVALAWLINLANGSFEVYLFIIELLIIVPAYFSISYFLKKDTWVGMLLFYFLFYAISLNIMKQMIAVSLCICSMSCSGETL
;
A
#
# COMPACT_ATOMS: atom_id res chain seq x y z
N MET A 1 -18.62 -4.98 0.24
CA MET A 1 -18.05 -6.08 -0.56
C MET A 1 -18.12 -5.83 -2.06
N THR A 2 -19.27 -5.43 -2.62
CA THR A 2 -19.42 -5.15 -4.07
C THR A 2 -18.41 -4.13 -4.61
N ILE A 3 -18.19 -3.02 -3.89
CA ILE A 3 -17.23 -1.97 -4.30
C ILE A 3 -15.80 -2.52 -4.43
N TYR A 4 -15.38 -3.41 -3.52
CA TYR A 4 -14.06 -4.02 -3.55
C TYR A 4 -13.86 -4.90 -4.79
N ILE A 5 -14.86 -5.72 -5.12
CA ILE A 5 -14.81 -6.59 -6.31
C ILE A 5 -14.69 -5.74 -7.58
N ILE A 6 -15.51 -4.68 -7.70
CA ILE A 6 -15.45 -3.77 -8.85
C ILE A 6 -14.07 -3.14 -8.98
N VAL A 7 -13.50 -2.67 -7.88
CA VAL A 7 -12.17 -2.06 -7.84
C VAL A 7 -11.07 -3.05 -8.22
N PHE A 8 -11.13 -4.28 -7.70
CA PHE A 8 -10.15 -5.32 -8.01
C PHE A 8 -10.20 -5.70 -9.49
N LEU A 9 -11.40 -5.87 -10.05
CA LEU A 9 -11.56 -6.17 -11.47
C LEU A 9 -11.08 -5.02 -12.36
N ALA A 10 -11.37 -3.76 -11.98
CA ALA A 10 -10.88 -2.59 -12.71
C ALA A 10 -9.35 -2.50 -12.68
N SER A 11 -8.73 -2.69 -11.50
CA SER A 11 -7.28 -2.76 -11.34
C SER A 11 -6.67 -3.87 -12.20
N CYS A 12 -7.22 -5.08 -12.12
CA CYS A 12 -6.74 -6.23 -12.89
C CYS A 12 -6.93 -6.05 -14.39
N LEU A 13 -7.98 -5.37 -14.85
CA LEU A 13 -8.16 -5.05 -16.27
C LEU A 13 -7.06 -4.10 -16.77
N CYS A 14 -6.70 -3.08 -15.98
CA CYS A 14 -5.57 -2.21 -16.30
C CYS A 14 -4.25 -3.00 -16.37
N LEU A 15 -4.02 -3.91 -15.42
CA LEU A 15 -2.81 -4.74 -15.39
C LEU A 15 -2.78 -5.77 -16.55
N TYR A 16 -3.93 -6.33 -16.91
CA TYR A 16 -4.08 -7.22 -18.05
C TYR A 16 -3.76 -6.50 -19.37
N ALA A 17 -4.22 -5.26 -19.52
CA ALA A 17 -3.89 -4.41 -20.65
C ALA A 17 -2.39 -4.02 -20.64
N LYS A 18 -1.83 -3.73 -19.46
CA LYS A 18 -0.40 -3.46 -19.27
C LYS A 18 0.48 -4.61 -19.74
N ASP A 19 0.11 -5.86 -19.44
CA ASP A 19 0.90 -7.05 -19.84
C ASP A 19 0.95 -7.26 -21.36
N ARG A 20 0.07 -6.58 -22.13
CA ARG A 20 0.05 -6.56 -23.60
C ARG A 20 0.59 -5.27 -24.22
N ALA A 21 0.73 -4.22 -23.42
CA ALA A 21 1.28 -2.94 -23.85
C ALA A 21 2.82 -2.93 -23.78
N ARG A 22 3.44 -1.89 -24.34
CA ARG A 22 4.89 -1.65 -24.27
C ARG A 22 5.19 -0.17 -24.01
N GLY A 23 6.40 0.10 -23.53
CA GLY A 23 6.89 1.46 -23.31
C GLY A 23 6.04 2.26 -22.32
N PHE A 24 5.83 3.54 -22.62
CA PHE A 24 5.11 4.48 -21.75
C PHE A 24 3.68 4.02 -21.40
N LEU A 25 2.95 3.43 -22.37
CA LEU A 25 1.58 2.97 -22.14
C LEU A 25 1.52 1.86 -21.08
N ALA A 26 2.48 0.93 -21.09
CA ALA A 26 2.57 -0.13 -20.08
C ALA A 26 2.83 0.45 -18.68
N ALA A 27 3.76 1.42 -18.56
CA ALA A 27 4.05 2.09 -17.30
C ALA A 27 2.84 2.86 -16.77
N PHE A 28 2.13 3.57 -17.63
CA PHE A 28 0.92 4.32 -17.28
C PHE A 28 -0.22 3.40 -16.82
N LEU A 29 -0.46 2.29 -17.51
CA LEU A 29 -1.47 1.30 -17.13
C LEU A 29 -1.12 0.60 -15.81
N ALA A 30 0.16 0.32 -15.55
CA ALA A 30 0.60 -0.18 -14.24
C ALA A 30 0.32 0.83 -13.13
N LEU A 31 0.67 2.10 -13.35
CA LEU A 31 0.44 3.18 -12.40
C LEU A 31 -1.04 3.29 -12.04
N ILE A 32 -1.93 3.30 -13.04
CA ILE A 32 -3.38 3.31 -12.82
C ILE A 32 -3.82 2.06 -12.05
N GLY A 33 -3.40 0.87 -12.51
CA GLY A 33 -3.77 -0.40 -11.91
C GLY A 33 -3.45 -0.47 -10.43
N ILE A 34 -2.27 0.03 -10.02
CA ILE A 34 -1.83 0.09 -8.62
C ILE A 34 -2.58 1.17 -7.83
N THR A 35 -2.85 2.33 -8.46
CA THR A 35 -3.43 3.48 -7.78
C THR A 35 -4.90 3.28 -7.40
N ILE A 36 -5.69 2.57 -8.23
CA ILE A 36 -7.12 2.33 -7.97
C ILE A 36 -7.37 1.68 -6.58
N PRO A 37 -6.76 0.55 -6.21
CA PRO A 37 -6.96 -0.05 -4.88
C PRO A 37 -6.39 0.83 -3.76
N CYS A 38 -5.36 1.63 -4.00
CA CYS A 38 -4.87 2.60 -3.01
C CYS A 38 -5.89 3.72 -2.76
N LEU A 39 -6.56 4.20 -3.81
CA LEU A 39 -7.63 5.19 -3.68
C LEU A 39 -8.83 4.63 -2.90
N LEU A 40 -9.20 3.37 -3.15
CA LEU A 40 -10.24 2.70 -2.35
C LEU A 40 -9.86 2.66 -0.86
N ALA A 41 -8.60 2.36 -0.55
CA ALA A 41 -8.11 2.35 0.82
C ALA A 41 -8.12 3.75 1.46
N ALA A 42 -7.96 4.82 0.67
CA ALA A 42 -7.96 6.21 1.13
C ALA A 42 -9.36 6.74 1.44
N VAL A 43 -10.34 6.42 0.59
CA VAL A 43 -11.72 6.92 0.70
C VAL A 43 -12.62 6.03 1.56
N ARG A 44 -12.11 4.88 2.02
CA ARG A 44 -12.88 3.98 2.88
C ARG A 44 -13.25 4.66 4.20
N ASP A 45 -14.32 4.18 4.80
CA ASP A 45 -14.72 4.63 6.13
C ASP A 45 -13.62 4.35 7.17
N LYS A 46 -13.38 5.30 8.07
CA LYS A 46 -12.33 5.24 9.10
C LYS A 46 -12.55 4.13 10.12
N THR A 47 -13.75 3.55 10.17
CA THR A 47 -14.10 2.37 10.98
C THR A 47 -13.67 1.06 10.31
N ILE A 48 -13.31 1.08 9.02
CA ILE A 48 -12.87 -0.11 8.29
C ILE A 48 -11.37 -0.31 8.49
N GLY A 49 -11.04 -1.33 9.27
CA GLY A 49 -9.67 -1.74 9.59
C GLY A 49 -9.40 -1.60 11.08
N THR A 50 -9.14 -2.72 11.74
CA THR A 50 -8.85 -2.75 13.18
C THR A 50 -7.73 -1.78 13.54
N ASP A 51 -6.62 -1.81 12.81
CA ASP A 51 -5.47 -0.96 13.08
C ASP A 51 -5.71 0.54 12.80
N VAL A 52 -6.65 0.89 11.92
CA VAL A 52 -7.00 2.30 11.65
C VAL A 52 -7.55 2.93 12.93
N THR A 53 -8.48 2.23 13.58
CA THR A 53 -9.10 2.65 14.84
C THR A 53 -8.21 2.40 16.05
N GLY A 54 -7.40 1.34 16.02
CA GLY A 54 -6.55 0.92 17.13
C GLY A 54 -5.33 1.81 17.33
N TYR A 55 -4.61 2.17 16.26
CA TYR A 55 -3.42 3.02 16.38
C TYR A 55 -3.21 4.01 15.22
N GLY A 56 -3.66 3.71 14.01
CA GLY A 56 -3.35 4.50 12.81
C GLY A 56 -3.80 5.96 12.95
N MET A 57 -5.02 6.17 13.44
CA MET A 57 -5.55 7.50 13.71
C MET A 57 -4.79 8.22 14.82
N PHE A 58 -4.42 7.50 15.89
CA PHE A 58 -3.71 8.09 17.01
C PHE A 58 -2.28 8.50 16.64
N VAL A 59 -1.55 7.65 15.91
CA VAL A 59 -0.20 7.97 15.41
C VAL A 59 -0.26 9.18 14.46
N TYR A 60 -1.21 9.22 13.53
CA TYR A 60 -1.40 10.38 12.67
C TYR A 60 -1.72 11.66 13.46
N ARG A 61 -2.62 11.60 14.44
CA ARG A 61 -2.99 12.78 15.23
C ARG A 61 -1.84 13.29 16.10
N ASP A 62 -1.14 12.39 16.76
CA ASP A 62 -0.13 12.73 17.77
C ASP A 62 1.21 13.15 17.15
N THR A 63 1.39 12.93 15.85
CA THR A 63 2.54 13.45 15.08
C THR A 63 2.30 14.82 14.47
N LYS A 64 1.13 15.44 14.74
CA LYS A 64 0.78 16.75 14.21
C LYS A 64 1.44 17.88 15.02
N ASN A 65 2.06 18.83 14.31
CA ASN A 65 2.69 20.03 14.89
C ASN A 65 3.79 19.76 15.93
N VAL A 66 4.36 18.56 15.94
CA VAL A 66 5.48 18.19 16.84
C VAL A 66 6.76 17.98 16.03
N SER A 67 7.90 18.06 16.71
CA SER A 67 9.18 17.71 16.09
C SER A 67 9.27 16.19 15.84
N LEU A 68 10.09 15.76 14.89
CA LEU A 68 10.26 14.33 14.60
C LEU A 68 10.76 13.52 15.81
N LEU A 69 11.67 14.11 16.60
CA LEU A 69 12.20 13.46 17.80
C LEU A 69 11.11 13.30 18.87
N GLU A 70 10.28 14.32 19.05
CA GLU A 70 9.14 14.30 19.95
C GLU A 70 8.09 13.27 19.51
N ALA A 71 7.79 13.21 18.20
CA ALA A 71 6.91 12.18 17.63
C ALA A 71 7.39 10.75 17.97
N PHE A 72 8.70 10.49 17.86
CA PHE A 72 9.29 9.20 18.24
C PHE A 72 9.20 8.91 19.74
N ASN A 73 9.27 9.93 20.59
CA ASN A 73 9.14 9.75 22.03
C ASN A 73 7.69 9.46 22.43
N ILE A 74 6.72 10.20 21.87
CA ILE A 74 5.28 10.02 22.13
C ILE A 74 4.81 8.64 21.67
N ARG A 75 5.28 8.18 20.50
CA ARG A 75 4.89 6.91 19.88
C ARG A 75 6.04 5.91 19.82
N SER A 76 6.76 5.77 20.94
CA SER A 76 7.89 4.84 21.09
C SER A 76 7.49 3.36 21.01
N ASP A 77 6.21 3.05 21.22
CA ASP A 77 5.57 1.75 21.04
C ASP A 77 5.43 1.34 19.56
N ASN A 78 5.57 2.30 18.63
CA ASN A 78 5.43 2.09 17.20
C ASN A 78 6.79 2.07 16.48
N PRO A 79 6.92 1.31 15.39
CA PRO A 79 8.12 1.35 14.55
C PRO A 79 8.39 2.77 14.05
N ARG A 80 9.65 3.22 14.19
CA ARG A 80 10.06 4.58 13.82
C ARG A 80 9.71 4.96 12.38
N GLY A 81 9.84 4.02 11.43
CA GLY A 81 9.47 4.26 10.03
C GLY A 81 7.99 4.61 9.84
N PHE A 82 7.11 3.98 10.63
CA PHE A 82 5.67 4.24 10.58
C PHE A 82 5.30 5.59 11.20
N VAL A 83 5.96 5.95 12.31
CA VAL A 83 5.79 7.26 12.94
C VAL A 83 6.34 8.38 12.05
N ALA A 84 7.51 8.16 11.44
CA ALA A 84 8.12 9.09 10.50
C ALA A 84 7.23 9.32 9.27
N LEU A 85 6.58 8.27 8.76
CA LEU A 85 5.60 8.39 7.67
C LEU A 85 4.44 9.32 8.07
N ALA A 86 3.83 9.10 9.24
CA ALA A 86 2.74 9.95 9.72
C ALA A 86 3.19 11.41 9.91
N TRP A 87 4.38 11.60 10.48
CA TRP A 87 4.99 12.92 10.66
C TRP A 87 5.25 13.64 9.32
N LEU A 88 5.79 12.96 8.31
CA LEU A 88 6.02 13.52 6.98
C LEU A 88 4.72 13.99 6.31
N ILE A 89 3.64 13.23 6.49
CA ILE A 89 2.33 13.62 5.95
C ILE A 89 1.77 14.84 6.68
N ASN A 90 1.90 14.90 7.99
CA ASN A 90 1.52 16.09 8.75
C ASN A 90 2.38 17.32 8.40
N LEU A 91 3.67 17.14 8.15
CA LEU A 91 4.57 18.21 7.71
C LEU A 91 4.11 18.81 6.37
N ALA A 92 3.61 17.98 5.47
CA ALA A 92 3.05 18.40 4.19
C ALA A 92 1.59 18.90 4.28
N ASN A 93 1.01 19.04 5.49
CA ASN A 93 -0.42 19.32 5.71
C ASN A 93 -1.36 18.31 5.01
N GLY A 94 -0.92 17.08 4.80
CA GLY A 94 -1.70 16.03 4.18
C GLY A 94 -2.80 15.51 5.10
N SER A 95 -3.92 15.07 4.52
CA SER A 95 -5.06 14.55 5.29
C SER A 95 -4.85 13.09 5.73
N PHE A 96 -5.73 12.59 6.60
CA PHE A 96 -5.68 11.19 7.04
C PHE A 96 -5.92 10.21 5.88
N GLU A 97 -6.72 10.60 4.90
CA GLU A 97 -7.01 9.82 3.71
C GLU A 97 -5.74 9.67 2.85
N VAL A 98 -4.91 10.73 2.75
CA VAL A 98 -3.58 10.66 2.10
C VAL A 98 -2.65 9.73 2.86
N TYR A 99 -2.69 9.75 4.19
CA TYR A 99 -1.91 8.82 5.01
C TYR A 99 -2.29 7.35 4.74
N LEU A 100 -3.59 7.03 4.69
CA LEU A 100 -4.08 5.70 4.34
C LEU A 100 -3.72 5.30 2.91
N PHE A 101 -3.80 6.24 1.96
CA PHE A 101 -3.40 6.04 0.58
C PHE A 101 -1.94 5.57 0.49
N ILE A 102 -1.03 6.26 1.18
CA ILE A 102 0.40 5.96 1.11
C ILE A 102 0.74 4.67 1.84
N ILE A 103 0.06 4.35 2.94
CA ILE A 103 0.20 3.05 3.60
C ILE A 103 -0.12 1.92 2.61
N GLU A 104 -1.27 2.00 1.93
CA GLU A 104 -1.65 0.97 0.97
C GLU A 104 -0.70 0.93 -0.23
N LEU A 105 -0.22 2.09 -0.68
CA LEU A 105 0.77 2.19 -1.74
C LEU A 105 2.08 1.49 -1.37
N LEU A 106 2.56 1.65 -0.13
CA LEU A 106 3.74 0.95 0.39
C LEU A 106 3.55 -0.56 0.52
N ILE A 107 2.32 -1.05 0.52
CA ILE A 107 1.99 -2.47 0.52
C ILE A 107 1.92 -2.99 -0.93
N ILE A 108 1.13 -2.34 -1.78
CA ILE A 108 0.83 -2.81 -3.13
C ILE A 108 2.03 -2.66 -4.06
N VAL A 109 2.82 -1.59 -3.97
CA VAL A 109 3.94 -1.37 -4.89
C VAL A 109 5.01 -2.47 -4.78
N PRO A 110 5.54 -2.81 -3.59
CA PRO A 110 6.50 -3.90 -3.45
C PRO A 110 5.90 -5.27 -3.81
N ALA A 111 4.64 -5.51 -3.46
CA ALA A 111 3.93 -6.74 -3.84
C ALA A 111 3.81 -6.87 -5.37
N TYR A 112 3.43 -5.80 -6.05
CA TYR A 112 3.34 -5.75 -7.51
C TYR A 112 4.68 -6.03 -8.18
N PHE A 113 5.77 -5.42 -7.73
CA PHE A 113 7.10 -5.70 -8.30
C PHE A 113 7.50 -7.16 -8.11
N SER A 114 7.26 -7.72 -6.92
CA SER A 114 7.54 -9.13 -6.62
C SER A 114 6.74 -10.07 -7.53
N ILE A 115 5.44 -9.82 -7.69
CA ILE A 115 4.55 -10.63 -8.53
C ILE A 115 4.93 -10.49 -10.01
N SER A 116 5.23 -9.27 -10.46
CA SER A 116 5.67 -8.99 -11.83
C SER A 116 6.97 -9.70 -12.17
N TYR A 117 7.88 -9.81 -11.20
CA TYR A 117 9.14 -10.53 -11.35
C TYR A 117 8.91 -12.02 -11.62
N PHE A 118 8.07 -12.68 -10.81
CA PHE A 118 7.82 -14.12 -10.93
C PHE A 118 6.90 -14.48 -12.11
N LEU A 119 5.81 -13.73 -12.34
CA LEU A 119 4.77 -14.09 -13.32
C LEU A 119 4.91 -13.40 -14.67
N LYS A 120 5.70 -12.33 -14.77
CA LYS A 120 5.98 -11.58 -16.01
C LYS A 120 4.71 -11.15 -16.77
N LYS A 121 4.19 -12.00 -17.66
CA LYS A 121 3.03 -11.74 -18.52
C LYS A 121 1.67 -12.03 -17.87
N ASP A 122 1.67 -12.74 -16.74
CA ASP A 122 0.44 -13.07 -15.99
C ASP A 122 0.37 -12.31 -14.66
N THR A 123 0.94 -11.09 -14.64
CA THR A 123 0.98 -10.23 -13.45
C THR A 123 -0.43 -9.94 -12.94
N TRP A 124 -1.38 -9.74 -13.86
CA TRP A 124 -2.78 -9.49 -13.52
C TRP A 124 -3.43 -10.62 -12.69
N VAL A 125 -3.06 -11.89 -12.93
CA VAL A 125 -3.56 -13.06 -12.18
C VAL A 125 -2.99 -13.05 -10.76
N GLY A 126 -1.68 -12.84 -10.63
CA GLY A 126 -1.03 -12.78 -9.32
C GLY A 126 -1.58 -11.63 -8.47
N MET A 127 -1.81 -10.47 -9.08
CA MET A 127 -2.42 -9.33 -8.39
C MET A 127 -3.88 -9.59 -8.02
N LEU A 128 -4.66 -10.27 -8.86
CA LEU A 128 -6.03 -10.67 -8.53
C LEU A 128 -6.07 -11.56 -7.28
N LEU A 129 -5.20 -12.57 -7.23
CA LEU A 129 -5.06 -13.46 -6.07
C LEU A 129 -4.61 -12.67 -4.84
N PHE A 130 -3.65 -11.76 -5.01
CA PHE A 130 -3.21 -10.88 -3.92
C PHE A 130 -4.38 -10.05 -3.37
N TYR A 131 -5.21 -9.48 -4.23
CA TYR A 131 -6.34 -8.68 -3.77
C TYR A 131 -7.38 -9.51 -3.02
N PHE A 132 -7.72 -10.71 -3.49
CA PHE A 132 -8.70 -11.55 -2.81
C PHE A 132 -8.20 -12.11 -1.47
N LEU A 133 -6.92 -12.45 -1.37
CA LEU A 133 -6.36 -13.09 -0.18
C LEU A 133 -5.85 -12.08 0.85
N PHE A 134 -5.15 -11.04 0.40
CA PHE A 134 -4.35 -10.18 1.26
C PHE A 134 -4.86 -8.76 1.40
N TYR A 135 -5.70 -8.25 0.49
CA TYR A 135 -6.14 -6.85 0.60
C TYR A 135 -6.99 -6.61 1.85
N ALA A 136 -7.95 -7.49 2.16
CA ALA A 136 -8.71 -7.33 3.42
C ALA A 136 -7.79 -7.37 4.65
N ILE A 137 -6.72 -8.17 4.59
CA ILE A 137 -5.71 -8.26 5.64
C ILE A 137 -4.87 -6.98 5.70
N SER A 138 -4.45 -6.40 4.56
CA SER A 138 -3.69 -5.14 4.48
C SER A 138 -4.42 -3.97 5.13
N LEU A 139 -5.74 -3.90 4.99
CA LEU A 139 -6.54 -2.86 5.64
C LEU A 139 -6.59 -3.01 7.17
N ASN A 140 -6.39 -4.22 7.69
CA ASN A 140 -6.53 -4.53 9.11
C ASN A 140 -5.20 -4.55 9.86
N ILE A 141 -4.10 -5.01 9.23
CA ILE A 141 -2.77 -5.13 9.84
C ILE A 141 -1.72 -4.32 9.05
N MET A 142 -1.83 -2.99 9.13
CA MET A 142 -1.16 -2.06 8.21
C MET A 142 0.37 -2.14 8.28
N LYS A 143 0.95 -2.06 9.48
CA LYS A 143 2.41 -2.02 9.67
C LYS A 143 3.07 -3.33 9.26
N GLN A 144 2.42 -4.44 9.61
CA GLN A 144 2.89 -5.79 9.37
C GLN A 144 2.87 -6.09 7.87
N MET A 145 1.83 -5.65 7.17
CA MET A 145 1.73 -5.87 5.72
C MET A 145 2.71 -5.02 4.91
N ILE A 146 3.10 -3.84 5.39
CA ILE A 146 4.24 -3.09 4.82
C ILE A 146 5.54 -3.90 4.98
N ALA A 147 5.77 -4.48 6.15
CA ALA A 147 6.97 -5.29 6.37
C ALA A 147 7.00 -6.53 5.46
N VAL A 148 5.87 -7.25 5.35
CA VAL A 148 5.74 -8.44 4.50
C VAL A 148 5.96 -8.10 3.02
N SER A 149 5.36 -7.02 2.51
CA SER A 149 5.51 -6.62 1.11
C SER A 149 6.96 -6.25 0.77
N LEU A 150 7.68 -5.60 1.68
CA LEU A 150 9.09 -5.28 1.51
C LEU A 150 9.98 -6.52 1.58
N CYS A 151 9.72 -7.45 2.50
CA CYS A 151 10.46 -8.70 2.59
C CYS A 151 10.37 -9.53 1.30
N ILE A 152 9.16 -9.70 0.75
CA ILE A 152 8.99 -10.47 -0.48
C ILE A 152 9.65 -9.78 -1.68
N CYS A 153 9.60 -8.44 -1.74
CA CYS A 153 10.30 -7.67 -2.77
C CYS A 153 11.82 -7.81 -2.67
N SER A 154 12.37 -7.79 -1.45
CA SER A 154 13.80 -8.02 -1.22
C SER A 154 14.24 -9.42 -1.68
N MET A 155 13.41 -10.44 -1.46
CA MET A 155 13.69 -11.80 -1.93
C MET A 155 13.68 -11.88 -3.47
N SER A 156 12.72 -11.22 -4.12
CA SER A 156 12.67 -11.15 -5.59
C SER A 156 13.91 -10.47 -6.19
N CYS A 157 14.40 -9.38 -5.59
CA CYS A 157 15.62 -8.71 -6.07
C CYS A 157 16.89 -9.53 -5.81
N SER A 158 16.96 -10.27 -4.70
CA SER A 158 18.15 -11.09 -4.38
C SER A 158 18.32 -12.30 -5.31
N GLY A 159 17.26 -12.71 -6.01
CA GLY A 159 17.32 -13.77 -7.03
C GLY A 159 18.10 -13.37 -8.29
N GLU A 160 18.45 -12.09 -8.47
CA GLU A 160 19.24 -11.62 -9.62
C GLU A 160 20.77 -11.76 -9.43
N THR A 161 21.24 -12.10 -8.23
CA THR A 161 22.67 -12.21 -7.90
C THR A 161 23.22 -13.63 -7.83
N LEU A 162 22.47 -14.64 -8.30
CA LEU A 162 22.89 -16.04 -8.43
C LEU A 162 22.74 -16.50 -9.88
#